data_AF-A0A2U1P055-F1
#
_entry.id   AF-A0A2U1P055-F1
#
_cell.length_a   1.000
_cell.length_b   1.000
_cell.length_c   1.000
_cell.angle_alpha   90.00
_cell.angle_beta   90.00
_cell.angle_gamma   90.00
#
_symmetry.space_group_name_H-M   'P 1'
#
loop_
_entity.id
_entity.type
_entity.pdbx_description
1 polymer ?
#
loop_
_entity_poly.entity_id
_entity_poly.type
_entity_poly.pdbx_seq_one_letter_code
_entity_poly.pdbx_strand_id
1 'polypeptide(L)'
;MTPELQKNLEHFDAYDMLMELNTMFAQQAKQDLFKTMHAFHACKHEEDQSVSTYVLKMKGYLDRLERLGHPMSSGLAVSMILTSLNKDFARFRHNYNIQCIGNPTKSLFREIDPPHAYMHERPAQSQGVLVLLAEQTWSSIP
;
A
#
# COMPACT_ATOMS: atom_id res chain seq x y z
N MET A 1 13.45 -26.36 -0.40
CA MET A 1 14.89 -26.02 -0.43
C MET A 1 15.37 -26.25 -1.85
N THR A 2 16.09 -25.30 -2.46
CA THR A 2 16.61 -25.48 -3.83
C THR A 2 17.86 -26.37 -3.83
N PRO A 3 18.12 -27.15 -4.90
CA PRO A 3 19.30 -28.01 -4.99
C PRO A 3 20.62 -27.23 -4.91
N GLU A 4 20.70 -26.02 -5.49
CA GLU A 4 21.90 -25.19 -5.36
C GLU A 4 22.17 -24.75 -3.92
N LEU A 5 21.12 -24.41 -3.16
CA LEU A 5 21.25 -24.03 -1.76
C LEU A 5 21.73 -25.20 -0.90
N GLN A 6 21.25 -26.42 -1.16
CA GLN A 6 21.72 -27.61 -0.47
C GLN A 6 23.20 -27.84 -0.72
N LYS A 7 23.63 -27.80 -1.98
CA LYS A 7 25.04 -27.97 -2.35
C LYS A 7 25.95 -26.93 -1.69
N ASN A 8 25.52 -25.67 -1.61
CA ASN A 8 26.27 -24.61 -0.95
C ASN A 8 26.45 -24.86 0.56
N LEU A 9 25.57 -25.65 1.18
CA LEU A 9 25.55 -25.90 2.62
C LEU A 9 26.17 -27.25 3.03
N GLU A 10 26.49 -28.14 2.09
CA GLU A 10 26.97 -29.52 2.33
C GLU A 10 28.22 -29.62 3.22
N HIS A 11 29.03 -28.56 3.29
CA HIS A 11 30.30 -28.55 4.02
C HIS A 11 30.19 -27.95 5.42
N PHE A 12 29.04 -27.41 5.79
CA PHE A 12 28.81 -26.78 7.09
C PHE A 12 28.29 -27.81 8.09
N ASP A 13 28.58 -27.60 9.38
CA ASP A 13 27.89 -28.34 10.43
C ASP A 13 26.48 -27.77 10.66
N ALA A 14 25.68 -28.44 11.51
CA ALA A 14 24.29 -28.05 11.73
C ALA A 14 24.13 -26.62 12.29
N TYR A 15 25.07 -26.16 13.11
CA TYR A 15 25.02 -24.82 13.68
C TYR A 15 25.40 -23.77 12.63
N ASP A 16 26.46 -24.01 11.89
CA ASP A 16 26.92 -23.10 10.85
C ASP A 16 25.92 -23.03 9.68
N MET A 17 25.29 -24.15 9.30
CA MET A 17 24.20 -24.16 8.32
C MET A 17 23.05 -23.24 8.74
N LEU A 18 22.65 -23.29 10.02
CA LEU A 18 21.58 -22.44 10.53
C LEU A 18 21.98 -20.96 10.49
N MET A 19 23.22 -20.63 10.84
CA MET A 19 23.74 -19.27 10.78
C MET A 19 23.81 -18.74 9.35
N GLU A 20 24.26 -19.55 8.41
CA GLU A 20 24.35 -19.17 7.01
C GLU A 20 22.96 -18.95 6.41
N LEU A 21 22.01 -19.87 6.66
CA LEU A 21 20.62 -19.72 6.24
C LEU A 21 19.99 -18.44 6.81
N ASN A 22 20.14 -18.19 8.11
CA ASN A 22 19.63 -16.97 8.74
C ASN A 22 20.22 -15.71 8.10
N THR A 23 21.52 -15.71 7.81
CA THR A 23 22.21 -14.59 7.16
C THR A 23 21.68 -14.36 5.75
N MET A 24 21.57 -15.41 4.95
CA MET A 24 21.05 -15.35 3.58
C MET A 24 19.61 -14.83 3.54
N PHE A 25 18.72 -15.38 4.37
CA PHE A 25 17.32 -14.96 4.40
C PHE A 25 17.14 -13.55 4.98
N ALA A 26 17.92 -13.17 5.98
CA ALA A 26 17.92 -11.80 6.49
C ALA A 26 18.37 -10.80 5.41
N GLN A 27 19.41 -11.13 4.65
CA GLN A 27 19.88 -10.29 3.55
C GLN A 27 18.86 -10.21 2.42
N GLN A 28 18.21 -11.34 2.08
CA GLN A 28 17.16 -11.39 1.08
C GLN A 28 15.95 -10.53 1.49
N ALA A 29 15.54 -10.60 2.76
CA ALA A 29 14.45 -9.78 3.30
C ALA A 29 14.78 -8.28 3.23
N LYS A 30 16.00 -7.89 3.59
CA LYS A 30 16.47 -6.48 3.47
C LYS A 30 16.45 -5.99 2.02
N GLN A 31 16.94 -6.80 1.08
CA GLN A 31 16.89 -6.45 -0.34
C GLN A 31 15.45 -6.33 -0.83
N ASP A 32 14.56 -7.21 -0.38
CA ASP A 32 13.17 -7.19 -0.79
C ASP A 32 12.40 -5.99 -0.23
N LEU A 33 12.72 -5.61 1.01
CA LEU A 33 12.24 -4.39 1.64
C LEU A 33 12.66 -3.16 0.84
N PHE A 34 13.95 -3.06 0.50
CA PHE A 34 14.47 -1.94 -0.28
C PHE A 34 13.79 -1.83 -1.65
N LYS A 35 13.67 -2.95 -2.38
CA LYS A 35 13.00 -3.00 -3.68
C LYS A 35 11.53 -2.60 -3.58
N THR A 36 10.82 -3.10 -2.57
CA THR A 36 9.40 -2.79 -2.37
C THR A 36 9.20 -1.33 -2.01
N MET A 37 10.00 -0.78 -1.09
CA MET A 37 9.94 0.63 -0.71
C MET A 37 10.27 1.56 -1.89
N HIS A 38 11.28 1.22 -2.68
CA HIS A 38 11.64 1.97 -3.88
C HIS A 38 10.50 1.95 -4.91
N ALA A 39 9.93 0.77 -5.20
CA ALA A 39 8.81 0.64 -6.12
C ALA A 39 7.56 1.39 -5.64
N PHE A 40 7.28 1.37 -4.33
CA PHE A 40 6.20 2.12 -3.71
C PHE A 40 6.39 3.63 -3.90
N HIS A 41 7.59 4.15 -3.60
CA HIS A 41 7.87 5.58 -3.71
C HIS A 41 7.90 6.08 -5.17
N ALA A 42 8.41 5.26 -6.09
CA ALA A 42 8.45 5.56 -7.51
C ALA A 42 7.08 5.42 -8.20
N CYS A 43 6.11 4.74 -7.58
CA CYS A 43 4.79 4.55 -8.14
C CYS A 43 4.05 5.89 -8.18
N LYS A 44 3.62 6.29 -9.38
CA LYS A 44 2.77 7.45 -9.62
C LYS A 44 1.53 7.01 -10.38
N HIS A 45 0.45 7.75 -10.19
CA HIS A 45 -0.79 7.50 -10.91
C HIS A 45 -0.69 8.08 -12.31
N GLU A 46 -0.87 7.24 -13.32
CA GLU A 46 -0.81 7.63 -14.72
C GLU A 46 -2.16 8.18 -15.21
N GLU A 47 -2.17 9.07 -16.21
CA GLU A 47 -3.38 9.75 -16.72
C GLU A 47 -4.45 8.76 -17.22
N ASP A 48 -4.05 7.69 -17.91
CA ASP A 48 -4.96 6.67 -18.45
C ASP A 48 -5.26 5.52 -17.48
N GLN A 49 -4.66 5.51 -16.29
CA GLN A 49 -4.88 4.46 -15.30
C GLN A 49 -6.11 4.75 -14.45
N SER A 50 -6.94 3.75 -14.17
CA SER A 50 -8.01 3.93 -13.19
C SER A 50 -7.45 4.12 -11.77
N VAL A 51 -8.08 5.00 -10.98
CA VAL A 51 -7.68 5.25 -9.58
C VAL A 51 -7.77 3.97 -8.75
N SER A 52 -8.76 3.11 -8.98
CA SER A 52 -8.90 1.85 -8.25
C SER A 52 -7.75 0.89 -8.54
N THR A 53 -7.36 0.74 -9.81
CA THR A 53 -6.18 -0.05 -10.19
C THR A 53 -4.90 0.49 -9.54
N TYR A 54 -4.75 1.82 -9.50
CA TYR A 54 -3.62 2.47 -8.86
C TYR A 54 -3.57 2.20 -7.35
N VAL A 55 -4.68 2.39 -6.65
CA VAL A 55 -4.79 2.17 -5.20
C VAL A 55 -4.55 0.70 -4.85
N LEU A 56 -5.06 -0.25 -5.63
CA LEU A 56 -4.78 -1.68 -5.44
C LEU A 56 -3.29 -2.01 -5.60
N LYS A 57 -2.61 -1.39 -6.58
CA LYS A 57 -1.16 -1.55 -6.74
C LYS A 57 -0.40 -1.00 -5.53
N MET A 58 -0.78 0.17 -5.04
CA MET A 58 -0.19 0.77 -3.83
C MET A 58 -0.44 -0.10 -2.58
N LYS A 59 -1.65 -0.64 -2.41
CA LYS A 59 -1.99 -1.59 -1.35
C LYS A 59 -1.12 -2.84 -1.42
N GLY A 60 -0.90 -3.40 -2.61
CA GLY A 60 -0.03 -4.57 -2.78
C GLY A 60 1.40 -4.35 -2.28
N TYR A 61 1.93 -3.12 -2.41
CA TYR A 61 3.23 -2.77 -1.81
C TYR A 61 3.15 -2.68 -0.28
N LEU A 62 2.09 -2.06 0.27
CA LEU A 62 1.88 -1.95 1.71
C LEU A 62 1.74 -3.32 2.38
N ASP A 63 0.93 -4.21 1.80
CA ASP A 63 0.76 -5.60 2.27
C ASP A 63 2.12 -6.34 2.26
N ARG A 64 2.95 -6.07 1.25
CA ARG A 64 4.29 -6.67 1.18
C ARG A 64 5.24 -6.11 2.23
N LEU A 65 5.19 -4.81 2.51
CA LEU A 65 5.97 -4.19 3.59
C LEU A 65 5.56 -4.75 4.96
N GLU A 66 4.26 -4.94 5.19
CA GLU A 66 3.74 -5.58 6.41
C GLU A 66 4.28 -7.01 6.57
N ARG A 67 4.22 -7.83 5.51
CA ARG A 67 4.79 -9.19 5.54
C ARG A 67 6.30 -9.22 5.78
N LEU A 68 7.01 -8.17 5.40
CA LEU A 68 8.44 -8.01 5.69
C LEU A 68 8.72 -7.46 7.10
N GLY A 69 7.69 -7.27 7.94
CA GLY A 69 7.82 -6.78 9.31
C GLY A 69 7.85 -5.26 9.43
N HIS A 70 7.48 -4.53 8.38
CA HIS A 70 7.49 -3.06 8.32
C HIS A 70 6.11 -2.49 7.96
N PRO A 71 5.08 -2.73 8.79
CA PRO A 71 3.75 -2.18 8.53
C PRO A 71 3.80 -0.65 8.55
N MET A 72 3.12 -0.03 7.59
CA MET A 72 2.96 1.41 7.53
C MET A 72 1.68 1.84 8.25
N SER A 73 1.76 2.89 9.06
CA SER A 73 0.55 3.44 9.67
C SER A 73 -0.41 3.92 8.60
N SER A 74 -1.70 3.66 8.80
CA SER A 74 -2.64 3.89 7.71
C SER A 74 -2.85 5.35 7.36
N GLY A 75 -2.70 6.27 8.31
CA GLY A 75 -2.69 7.71 8.03
C GLY A 75 -1.54 8.10 7.10
N LEU A 76 -0.35 7.52 7.31
CA LEU A 76 0.80 7.74 6.41
C LEU A 76 0.57 7.10 5.05
N ALA A 77 0.08 5.85 5.01
CA ALA A 77 -0.21 5.15 3.77
C ALA A 77 -1.21 5.91 2.89
N VAL A 78 -2.32 6.38 3.47
CA VAL A 78 -3.33 7.19 2.77
C VAL A 78 -2.73 8.51 2.28
N SER A 79 -1.95 9.21 3.12
CA SER A 79 -1.27 10.44 2.71
C SER A 79 -0.32 10.23 1.53
N MET A 80 0.46 9.14 1.53
CA MET A 80 1.37 8.81 0.43
C MET A 80 0.63 8.44 -0.87
N ILE A 81 -0.49 7.70 -0.77
CA ILE A 81 -1.34 7.40 -1.93
C ILE A 81 -1.95 8.69 -2.49
N LEU A 82 -2.51 9.56 -1.65
CA LEU A 82 -3.12 10.82 -2.09
C LEU A 82 -2.10 11.75 -2.74
N THR A 83 -0.93 11.94 -2.13
CA THR A 83 0.11 12.84 -2.66
C THR A 83 0.71 12.36 -3.99
N SER A 84 0.64 11.06 -4.27
CA SER A 84 1.14 10.45 -5.51
C SER A 84 0.12 10.37 -6.65
N LEU A 85 -1.15 10.75 -6.41
CA LEU A 85 -2.14 10.92 -7.47
C LEU A 85 -1.74 12.00 -8.46
N ASN A 86 -2.19 11.85 -9.72
CA ASN A 86 -1.93 12.81 -10.77
C ASN A 86 -2.58 14.18 -10.46
N LYS A 87 -2.18 15.21 -11.21
CA LYS A 87 -2.62 16.60 -11.00
C LYS A 87 -4.12 16.81 -11.27
N ASP A 88 -4.76 15.96 -12.06
CA ASP A 88 -6.19 16.07 -12.38
C ASP A 88 -7.05 15.73 -11.15
N PHE A 89 -6.48 14.97 -10.20
CA PHE A 89 -7.06 14.74 -8.87
C PHE A 89 -6.63 15.79 -7.84
N ALA A 90 -6.02 16.91 -8.23
CA ALA A 90 -5.61 17.96 -7.28
C ALA A 90 -6.79 18.53 -6.48
N ARG A 91 -7.98 18.66 -7.08
CA ARG A 91 -9.19 19.08 -6.37
C ARG A 91 -9.61 18.06 -5.30
N PHE A 92 -9.49 16.76 -5.59
CA PHE A 92 -9.75 15.68 -4.63
C PHE A 92 -8.73 15.70 -3.48
N ARG A 93 -7.43 15.87 -3.79
CA ARG A 93 -6.37 16.04 -2.76
C ARG A 93 -6.65 17.22 -1.84
N HIS A 94 -7.09 18.36 -2.39
CA HIS A 94 -7.39 19.56 -1.63
C HIS A 94 -8.61 19.39 -0.72
N ASN A 95 -9.67 18.74 -1.22
CA ASN A 95 -10.89 18.47 -0.46
C ASN A 95 -10.61 17.57 0.75
N TYR A 96 -9.78 16.55 0.56
CA TYR A 96 -9.36 15.63 1.61
C TYR A 96 -8.46 16.31 2.66
N ASN A 97 -7.54 17.18 2.23
CA ASN A 97 -6.61 17.89 3.11
C ASN A 97 -7.30 18.88 4.06
N ILE A 98 -8.37 19.57 3.62
CA ILE A 98 -9.10 20.55 4.45
C ILE A 98 -9.98 19.88 5.52
N GLN A 99 -10.55 18.69 5.26
CA GLN A 99 -11.36 17.96 6.24
C GLN A 99 -10.55 17.18 7.30
N CYS A 100 -9.26 16.93 7.08
CA CYS A 100 -8.44 16.05 7.94
C CYS A 100 -7.63 16.76 9.03
N ILE A 101 -7.71 18.09 9.17
CA ILE A 101 -6.94 18.84 10.18
C ILE A 101 -7.35 18.46 11.62
N GLY A 102 -8.52 17.84 11.83
CA GLY A 102 -9.01 17.44 13.16
C GLY A 102 -9.14 15.94 13.44
N ASN A 103 -9.32 15.07 12.42
CA ASN A 103 -9.46 13.60 12.58
C ASN A 103 -9.50 12.91 11.18
N PRO A 104 -8.36 12.44 10.64
CA PRO A 104 -8.26 11.92 9.27
C PRO A 104 -9.10 10.67 8.96
N THR A 105 -9.37 9.87 9.98
CA THR A 105 -10.15 8.62 9.82
C THR A 105 -11.63 8.89 9.68
N LYS A 106 -12.18 9.92 10.33
CA LYS A 106 -13.63 10.18 10.40
C LYS A 106 -14.20 10.94 9.19
N SER A 107 -13.36 11.70 8.49
CA SER A 107 -13.74 12.48 7.31
C SER A 107 -13.98 11.59 6.07
N LEU A 108 -13.20 10.52 5.90
CA LEU A 108 -13.50 9.47 4.92
C LEU A 108 -14.90 8.92 5.10
N PHE A 109 -15.33 8.65 6.34
CA PHE A 109 -16.63 8.04 6.61
C PHE A 109 -17.83 8.97 6.34
N ARG A 110 -17.68 10.30 6.37
CA ARG A 110 -18.79 11.24 6.20
C ARG A 110 -19.03 11.68 4.76
N GLU A 111 -18.00 11.73 3.92
CA GLU A 111 -18.14 12.10 2.50
C GLU A 111 -18.56 10.91 1.62
N ILE A 112 -18.79 9.75 2.23
CA ILE A 112 -19.42 8.55 1.65
C ILE A 112 -20.93 8.71 1.49
N ASP A 113 -21.52 9.77 2.07
CA ASP A 113 -22.98 9.98 2.02
C ASP A 113 -23.40 11.44 1.66
N PRO A 114 -23.10 11.99 0.47
CA PRO A 114 -23.72 13.23 0.01
C PRO A 114 -24.84 13.00 -1.03
N PRO A 115 -25.92 13.83 -0.99
CA PRO A 115 -27.06 13.72 -1.89
C PRO A 115 -26.70 13.93 -3.36
N HIS A 116 -27.33 13.10 -4.20
CA HIS A 116 -27.37 13.17 -5.66
C HIS A 116 -27.53 14.60 -6.22
N ALA A 117 -26.43 15.20 -6.63
CA ALA A 117 -26.25 16.22 -7.66
C ALA A 117 -24.86 16.80 -7.39
N TYR A 118 -23.84 16.59 -8.21
CA TYR A 118 -23.65 17.21 -9.51
C TYR A 118 -22.50 16.51 -10.24
N MET A 119 -22.53 16.62 -11.56
CA MET A 119 -21.47 16.37 -12.55
C MET A 119 -21.55 15.03 -13.30
N HIS A 120 -21.92 15.20 -14.56
CA HIS A 120 -22.03 14.22 -15.63
C HIS A 120 -20.75 13.36 -15.78
N GLU A 121 -20.96 12.04 -15.71
CA GLU A 121 -20.10 10.93 -16.18
C GLU A 121 -18.65 10.85 -15.64
N ARG A 122 -18.24 9.89 -14.79
CA ARG A 122 -18.97 8.91 -13.96
C ARG A 122 -18.15 8.67 -12.67
N PRO A 123 -18.34 9.48 -11.61
CA PRO A 123 -17.69 9.31 -10.29
C PRO A 123 -18.25 8.14 -9.46
N ALA A 124 -19.32 7.48 -9.92
CA ALA A 124 -20.04 6.48 -9.15
C ALA A 124 -19.27 5.15 -8.96
N GLN A 125 -18.38 4.78 -9.90
CA GLN A 125 -17.62 3.52 -9.79
C GLN A 125 -16.36 3.68 -8.92
N SER A 126 -15.72 4.85 -8.94
CA SER A 126 -14.50 5.12 -8.15
C SER A 126 -14.82 5.48 -6.70
N GLN A 127 -15.94 6.17 -6.43
CA GLN A 127 -16.41 6.41 -5.06
C GLN A 127 -16.81 5.11 -4.36
N GLY A 128 -17.60 4.25 -5.01
CA GLY A 128 -17.99 2.96 -4.44
C GLY A 128 -16.82 2.03 -4.13
N VAL A 129 -15.72 2.09 -4.90
CA VAL A 129 -14.53 1.26 -4.66
C VAL A 129 -13.66 1.79 -3.53
N LEU A 130 -13.56 3.11 -3.35
CA LEU A 130 -12.89 3.69 -2.18
C LEU A 130 -13.68 3.45 -0.89
N VAL A 131 -15.01 3.48 -0.97
CA VAL A 131 -15.94 3.09 0.12
C VAL A 131 -15.79 1.62 0.47
N LEU A 132 -15.86 0.72 -0.53
CA LEU A 132 -15.69 -0.72 -0.33
C LEU A 132 -14.29 -1.08 0.19
N LEU A 133 -13.25 -0.39 -0.27
CA LEU A 133 -11.91 -0.55 0.28
C LEU A 133 -11.85 -0.05 1.73
N ALA A 134 -12.47 1.07 2.08
CA ALA A 134 -12.55 1.54 3.48
C ALA A 134 -13.35 0.57 4.38
N GLU A 135 -14.45 -0.01 3.89
CA GLU A 135 -15.26 -0.99 4.64
C GLU A 135 -14.58 -2.36 4.78
N GLN A 136 -13.89 -2.83 3.73
CA GLN A 136 -13.16 -4.12 3.73
C GLN A 136 -11.79 -4.06 4.40
N THR A 137 -11.12 -2.90 4.42
CA THR A 137 -9.77 -2.78 5.04
C THR A 137 -9.80 -2.56 6.55
N TRP A 138 -10.96 -2.24 7.14
CA TRP A 138 -11.04 -1.88 8.57
C TRP A 138 -12.01 -2.70 9.41
N SER A 139 -12.72 -3.69 8.84
CA SER A 139 -13.52 -4.66 9.62
C SER A 139 -12.69 -5.78 10.27
N SER A 140 -11.35 -5.73 10.24
CA SER A 140 -10.49 -6.80 10.79
C SER A 140 -9.42 -6.32 11.76
N ILE A 141 -9.55 -5.12 12.30
CA ILE A 141 -8.74 -4.67 13.44
C ILE A 141 -9.67 -4.61 14.64
N PRO A 142 -9.48 -5.44 15.69
CA PRO A 142 -10.26 -5.37 16.92
C PRO A 142 -10.04 -4.05 17.67
#